data_AF-A0A920NTR8-F1
#
_entry.id   AF-A0A920NTR8-F1
#
_cell.length_a   1.000
_cell.length_b   1.000
_cell.length_c   1.000
_cell.angle_alpha   90.00
_cell.angle_beta   90.00
_cell.angle_gamma   90.00
#
_symmetry.space_group_name_H-M   'P 1'
#
loop_
_entity.id
_entity.type
_entity.pdbx_description
1 polymer ?
#
loop_
_entity_poly.entity_id
_entity_poly.type
_entity_poly.pdbx_seq_one_letter_code
_entity_poly.pdbx_strand_id
1 'polypeptide(L)'
;MQRRLETIIDREELKLFDDFAHHPTAIEETLKGLRARYKDNRIIALIEIRSNTMKSGLHDKSLLSATSEANLVFWKGPDEDQLNNLVNQSPKNHNIIDSVEFFALRTKKVCC
;
A
#
# COMPACT_ATOMS: atom_id res chain seq x y z
N MET A 1 18.61 -9.26 -9.37
CA MET A 1 17.87 -9.95 -8.28
C MET A 1 17.17 -8.86 -7.46
N GLN A 2 15.87 -8.63 -7.69
CA GLN A 2 15.09 -7.68 -6.88
C GLN A 2 14.83 -8.34 -5.52
N ARG A 3 15.05 -7.62 -4.42
CA ARG A 3 14.80 -8.11 -3.04
C ARG A 3 13.34 -8.58 -2.92
N ARG A 4 13.14 -9.72 -2.27
CA ARG A 4 11.82 -10.30 -1.94
C ARG A 4 11.36 -9.73 -0.60
N LEU A 5 10.05 -9.63 -0.38
CA LEU A 5 9.37 -9.26 0.87
C LEU A 5 10.18 -9.64 2.13
N GLU A 6 10.73 -8.64 2.82
CA GLU A 6 11.56 -8.79 4.01
C GLU A 6 10.75 -8.50 5.28
N THR A 7 10.85 -9.36 6.29
CA THR A 7 10.18 -9.13 7.58
C THR A 7 11.05 -8.25 8.46
N ILE A 8 10.56 -7.04 8.79
CA ILE A 8 11.24 -6.07 9.66
C ILE A 8 10.80 -6.23 11.12
N ILE A 9 9.50 -6.49 11.33
CA ILE A 9 8.92 -6.75 12.65
C ILE A 9 8.08 -8.02 12.56
N ASP A 10 8.28 -8.93 13.50
CA ASP A 10 7.43 -10.11 13.68
C ASP A 10 6.99 -10.24 15.13
N ARG A 11 5.86 -9.60 15.46
CA ARG A 11 5.17 -9.75 16.75
C ARG A 11 3.77 -10.31 16.51
N GLU A 12 3.15 -10.78 17.57
CA GLU A 12 1.81 -11.37 17.49
C GLU A 12 0.78 -10.33 17.00
N GLU A 13 0.87 -9.12 17.54
CA GLU A 13 -0.02 -7.99 17.28
C GLU A 13 0.32 -7.19 16.01
N LEU A 14 1.57 -7.28 15.52
CA LEU A 14 2.04 -6.50 14.38
C LEU A 14 3.15 -7.21 13.62
N LYS A 15 2.95 -7.31 12.31
CA LYS A 15 3.99 -7.71 11.35
C LYS A 15 4.24 -6.57 10.39
N LEU A 16 5.50 -6.20 10.22
CA LEU A 16 5.93 -5.18 9.25
C LEU A 16 6.80 -5.85 8.21
N PHE A 17 6.43 -5.66 6.95
CA PHE A 17 7.19 -6.13 5.81
C PHE A 17 7.67 -4.95 4.98
N ASP A 18 8.88 -5.05 4.45
CA ASP A 18 9.43 -4.14 3.45
C ASP A 18 9.53 -4.86 2.10
N ASP A 19 9.10 -4.19 1.03
CA ASP A 19 9.10 -4.73 -0.33
C ASP A 19 9.42 -3.62 -1.34
N PHE A 20 10.22 -3.95 -2.36
CA PHE A 20 10.60 -3.05 -3.43
C PHE A 20 9.57 -3.04 -4.58
N ALA A 21 8.43 -3.72 -4.45
CA ALA A 21 7.37 -3.74 -5.45
C ALA A 21 6.90 -2.31 -5.82
N HIS A 22 7.19 -1.90 -7.06
CA HIS A 22 6.86 -0.57 -7.61
C HIS A 22 6.22 -0.67 -9.01
N HIS A 23 5.74 -1.87 -9.36
CA HIS A 23 4.90 -2.10 -10.54
C HIS A 23 3.59 -2.75 -10.08
N PRO A 24 2.44 -2.47 -10.76
CA PRO A 24 1.16 -3.03 -10.37
C PRO A 24 1.17 -4.55 -10.19
N THR A 25 1.78 -5.29 -11.13
CA THR A 25 1.86 -6.76 -11.06
C THR A 25 2.62 -7.24 -9.82
N ALA A 26 3.76 -6.62 -9.50
CA ALA A 26 4.54 -7.00 -8.32
C ALA A 26 3.80 -6.69 -7.01
N ILE A 27 3.10 -5.54 -6.95
CA ILE A 27 2.28 -5.16 -5.79
C ILE A 27 1.14 -6.16 -5.60
N GLU A 28 0.46 -6.54 -6.67
CA GLU A 28 -0.63 -7.52 -6.65
C GLU A 28 -0.14 -8.89 -6.18
N GLU A 29 1.00 -9.36 -6.69
CA GLU A 29 1.62 -10.63 -6.27
C GLU A 29 1.98 -10.63 -4.78
N THR A 30 2.59 -9.54 -4.28
CA THR A 30 2.92 -9.38 -2.87
C THR A 30 1.67 -9.42 -1.99
N LEU A 31 0.62 -8.66 -2.34
CA LEU A 31 -0.58 -8.59 -1.52
C LEU A 31 -1.39 -9.89 -1.56
N LYS A 32 -1.46 -10.58 -2.70
CA LYS A 32 -2.05 -11.92 -2.79
C LYS A 32 -1.29 -12.94 -1.94
N GLY A 33 0.04 -12.91 -1.97
CA GLY A 33 0.89 -13.76 -1.13
C GLY A 33 0.65 -13.52 0.37
N LEU A 34 0.55 -12.26 0.78
CA LEU A 34 0.23 -11.87 2.15
C LEU A 34 -1.18 -12.34 2.55
N ARG A 35 -2.20 -12.12 1.73
CA ARG A 35 -3.56 -12.59 2.00
C ARG A 35 -3.65 -14.10 2.13
N ALA A 36 -2.97 -14.84 1.25
CA ALA A 36 -2.96 -16.30 1.31
C ALA A 36 -2.36 -16.83 2.62
N ARG A 37 -1.31 -16.16 3.13
CA ARG A 37 -0.60 -16.53 4.36
C ARG A 37 -1.31 -16.05 5.63
N TYR A 38 -1.96 -14.89 5.58
CA TYR A 38 -2.57 -14.21 6.72
C TYR A 38 -4.05 -13.91 6.46
N LYS A 39 -4.83 -14.97 6.23
CA LYS A 39 -6.21 -14.92 5.71
C LYS A 39 -7.11 -13.93 6.45
N ASP A 40 -7.14 -14.01 7.78
CA ASP A 40 -8.05 -13.24 8.61
C ASP A 40 -7.42 -11.96 9.17
N ASN A 41 -6.10 -11.79 8.98
CA ASN A 41 -5.41 -10.61 9.44
C ASN A 41 -5.74 -9.42 8.55
N ARG A 42 -5.74 -8.24 9.15
CA ARG A 42 -5.85 -7.01 8.38
C ARG A 42 -4.53 -6.68 7.69
N ILE A 43 -4.60 -6.42 6.39
CA ILE A 43 -3.46 -5.99 5.57
C ILE A 43 -3.58 -4.48 5.33
N ILE A 44 -2.54 -3.74 5.69
CA ILE A 44 -2.41 -2.31 5.44
C ILE A 44 -1.24 -2.13 4.47
N ALA A 45 -1.51 -1.58 3.29
CA ALA A 45 -0.48 -1.28 2.30
C ALA A 45 -0.07 0.19 2.39
N LEU A 46 1.23 0.44 2.52
CA LEU A 46 1.84 1.76 2.40
C LEU A 46 2.65 1.78 1.10
N ILE A 47 2.19 2.54 0.10
CA ILE A 47 2.76 2.51 -1.25
C ILE A 47 3.23 3.90 -1.63
N GLU A 48 4.47 3.98 -2.12
CA GLU A 48 5.05 5.22 -2.60
C GLU A 48 5.20 5.24 -4.13
N ILE A 49 4.64 6.28 -4.76
CA ILE A 49 4.76 6.55 -6.19
C ILE A 49 6.19 7.04 -6.48
N ARG A 50 7.09 6.12 -6.81
CA ARG A 50 8.53 6.41 -7.02
C ARG A 50 9.04 6.26 -8.44
N SER A 51 8.61 5.27 -9.21
CA SER A 51 9.16 5.03 -10.55
C SER A 51 8.70 6.10 -11.55
N ASN A 52 9.44 6.30 -12.64
CA ASN A 52 9.06 7.28 -13.66
C ASN A 52 7.71 6.94 -14.30
N THR A 53 7.43 5.65 -14.50
CA THR A 53 6.15 5.19 -15.06
C THR A 53 4.99 5.27 -14.06
N MET A 54 5.25 5.13 -12.76
CA MET A 54 4.25 5.43 -11.72
C MET A 54 3.95 6.93 -11.69
N LYS A 55 4.98 7.78 -11.65
CA LYS A 55 4.82 9.25 -11.64
C LYS A 55 4.12 9.78 -12.90
N SER A 56 4.17 9.07 -14.02
CA SER A 56 3.48 9.49 -15.24
C SER A 56 1.98 9.18 -15.25
N GLY A 57 1.44 8.55 -14.20
CA GLY A 57 0.03 8.15 -14.13
C GLY A 57 -0.35 6.93 -14.98
N LEU A 58 0.59 6.36 -15.75
CA LEU A 58 0.32 5.27 -16.70
C LEU A 58 -0.26 4.03 -16.01
N HIS A 59 0.11 3.81 -14.75
CA HIS A 59 -0.25 2.64 -13.98
C HIS A 59 -1.42 2.86 -13.01
N ASP A 60 -2.00 4.07 -12.91
CA ASP A 60 -2.93 4.42 -11.82
C ASP A 60 -4.11 3.47 -11.70
N LYS A 61 -4.80 3.20 -12.82
CA LYS A 61 -5.92 2.25 -12.83
C LYS A 61 -5.48 0.84 -12.41
N SER A 62 -4.32 0.39 -12.85
CA SER A 62 -3.77 -0.92 -12.50
C SER A 62 -3.30 -0.98 -11.05
N LEU A 63 -2.82 0.12 -10.49
CA LEU A 63 -2.46 0.24 -9.07
C LEU A 63 -3.68 0.04 -8.19
N LEU A 64 -4.83 0.61 -8.55
CA LEU A 64 -6.07 0.42 -7.80
C LEU A 64 -6.52 -1.04 -7.76
N SER A 65 -6.43 -1.76 -8.89
CA SER A 65 -6.73 -3.20 -8.91
C SER A 65 -5.70 -4.03 -8.15
N ALA A 66 -4.42 -3.65 -8.24
CA ALA A 66 -3.33 -4.36 -7.58
C ALA A 66 -3.46 -4.35 -6.05
N THR A 67 -4.13 -3.34 -5.49
CA THR A 67 -4.33 -3.21 -4.04
C THR A 67 -5.60 -3.85 -3.50
N SER A 68 -6.34 -4.60 -4.30
CA SER A 68 -7.64 -5.20 -3.92
C SER A 68 -7.61 -6.11 -2.69
N GLU A 69 -6.48 -6.77 -2.42
CA GLU A 69 -6.32 -7.66 -1.26
C GLU A 69 -6.01 -6.92 0.06
N ALA A 70 -5.66 -5.63 -0.02
CA ALA A 70 -5.38 -4.79 1.14
C ALA A 70 -6.68 -4.23 1.72
N ASN A 71 -6.78 -4.23 3.05
CA ASN A 71 -7.93 -3.66 3.74
C ASN A 71 -7.84 -2.14 3.85
N LEU A 72 -6.63 -1.58 3.89
CA LEU A 72 -6.37 -0.14 3.86
C LEU A 72 -5.17 0.12 2.97
N VAL A 73 -5.22 1.23 2.25
CA VAL A 73 -4.11 1.67 1.39
C VAL A 73 -3.78 3.12 1.70
N PHE A 74 -2.48 3.39 1.88
CA PHE A 74 -1.92 4.71 2.05
C PHE A 74 -0.98 5.01 0.89
N TRP A 75 -1.28 6.08 0.16
CA TRP A 75 -0.46 6.54 -0.95
C TRP A 75 0.43 7.69 -0.53
N LYS A 76 1.72 7.60 -0.88
CA LYS A 76 2.69 8.68 -0.76
C LYS A 76 3.26 9.00 -2.14
N GLY A 77 3.47 10.27 -2.44
CA GLY A 77 4.05 10.69 -3.70
C GLY A 77 4.25 12.20 -3.75
N PRO A 78 4.95 12.70 -4.79
CA PRO A 78 5.21 14.13 -4.95
C PRO A 78 4.06 14.91 -5.62
N ASP A 79 3.15 14.23 -6.33
CA ASP A 79 2.06 14.83 -7.10
C ASP A 79 0.73 14.67 -6.35
N GLU A 80 0.27 15.73 -5.70
CA GLU A 80 -0.98 15.70 -4.92
C GLU A 80 -2.21 15.42 -5.78
N ASP A 81 -2.25 15.90 -7.03
CA ASP A 81 -3.40 15.68 -7.92
C ASP A 81 -3.51 14.21 -8.29
N GLN A 82 -2.38 13.56 -8.59
CA GLN A 82 -2.34 12.12 -8.83
C GLN A 82 -2.83 11.34 -7.59
N LEU A 83 -2.34 11.69 -6.40
CA LEU A 83 -2.73 11.02 -5.16
C LEU A 83 -4.23 11.20 -4.85
N ASN A 84 -4.75 12.41 -5.04
CA ASN A 84 -6.17 12.71 -4.90
C ASN A 84 -7.00 11.91 -5.91
N ASN A 85 -6.55 11.80 -7.15
CA ASN A 85 -7.20 10.98 -8.17
C ASN A 85 -7.24 9.50 -7.79
N LEU A 86 -6.13 8.95 -7.28
CA LEU A 86 -6.09 7.58 -6.78
C LEU A 86 -7.12 7.40 -5.66
N VAL A 87 -7.16 8.26 -4.65
CA VAL A 87 -8.13 8.17 -3.55
C VAL A 87 -9.57 8.30 -4.02
N ASN A 88 -9.87 9.28 -4.88
CA ASN A 88 -11.23 9.53 -5.37
C ASN A 88 -11.79 8.41 -6.25
N GLN A 89 -10.92 7.69 -6.97
CA GLN A 89 -11.29 6.57 -7.83
C GLN A 89 -11.29 5.22 -7.10
N SER A 90 -10.91 5.20 -5.82
CA SER A 90 -10.78 3.98 -5.02
C SER A 90 -12.02 3.65 -4.20
N PRO A 91 -12.17 2.39 -3.75
CA PRO A 91 -13.07 2.06 -2.66
C PRO A 91 -12.74 2.87 -1.39
N LYS A 92 -13.67 2.93 -0.43
CA LYS A 92 -13.65 3.82 0.78
C LYS A 92 -12.48 3.62 1.76
N ASN A 93 -11.41 2.92 1.39
CA ASN A 93 -10.30 2.51 2.25
C ASN A 93 -8.93 3.05 1.80
N HIS A 94 -8.86 3.91 0.78
CA HIS A 94 -7.63 4.54 0.32
C HIS A 94 -7.48 5.93 0.93
N ASN A 95 -6.25 6.28 1.33
CA ASN A 95 -5.93 7.56 1.97
C ASN A 95 -4.57 8.06 1.47
N ILE A 96 -4.31 9.36 1.63
CA ILE A 96 -2.98 9.96 1.41
C ILE A 96 -2.23 9.97 2.74
N ILE A 97 -0.90 9.81 2.70
CA ILE A 97 -0.01 10.00 3.84
C ILE A 97 1.04 11.06 3.52
N ASP A 98 0.96 12.17 4.23
CA ASP A 98 1.91 13.29 4.18
C ASP A 98 2.97 13.19 5.29
N SER A 99 2.63 12.58 6.43
CA SER A 99 3.49 12.48 7.61
C SER A 99 3.33 11.14 8.37
N VAL A 100 4.38 10.75 9.10
CA VAL A 100 4.36 9.58 9.99
C VAL A 100 3.33 9.75 11.11
N GLU A 101 3.17 10.97 11.61
CA GLU A 101 2.20 11.29 12.66
C GLU A 101 0.76 11.05 12.17
N PHE A 102 0.43 11.52 10.96
CA PHE A 102 -0.87 11.30 10.36
C PHE A 102 -1.17 9.80 10.18
N PHE A 103 -0.17 9.03 9.73
CA PHE A 103 -0.29 7.59 9.63
C PHE A 103 -0.53 6.90 10.97
N ALA A 104 0.21 7.29 12.01
CA ALA A 104 0.03 6.76 13.35
C ALA A 104 -1.38 7.04 13.89
N LEU A 105 -1.92 8.25 13.67
CA LEU A 105 -3.28 8.61 14.08
C LEU A 105 -4.35 7.79 13.33
N ARG A 106 -4.19 7.63 12.01
CA ARG A 106 -5.18 6.93 11.18
C ARG A 106 -5.15 5.44 11.42
N THR A 107 -3.97 4.84 11.60
CA THR A 107 -3.83 3.42 11.91
C THR A 107 -4.32 3.10 13.32
N LYS A 108 -4.09 3.94 14.33
CA LYS A 108 -4.67 3.76 15.68
C LYS A 108 -6.19 3.69 15.67
N LYS A 109 -6.87 4.56 14.92
CA LYS A 109 -8.34 4.53 14.79
C LYS A 109 -8.90 3.30 14.10
N VAL A 110 -8.05 2.54 13.40
CA VAL A 110 -8.46 1.35 12.68
C VAL A 110 -7.99 0.10 13.44
N CYS A 111 -6.82 0.10 14.09
CA CYS A 111 -6.28 -0.99 14.91
C CYS A 111 -6.94 -1.18 16.27
N CYS A 112 -7.75 -0.22 16.72
CA CYS A 112 -8.53 -0.29 17.95
C CYS A 112 -10.02 -0.47 17.66
#